data_AF-A0A1J3E5R8-F1
#
_entry.id   AF-A0A1J3E5R8-F1
#
_cell.length_a   1.000
_cell.length_b   1.000
_cell.length_c   1.000
_cell.angle_alpha   90.00
_cell.angle_beta   90.00
_cell.angle_gamma   90.00
#
_symmetry.space_group_name_H-M   'P 1'
#
loop_
_entity.id
_entity.type
_entity.pdbx_description
1 polymer ?
#
loop_
_entity_poly.entity_id
_entity_poly.type
_entity_poly.pdbx_seq_one_letter_code
_entity_poly.pdbx_strand_id
1 'polypeptide(L)'
;MECMAQEAVLFEDILCQIIDMIGPENESYITLQDLKGSKLSGNVFNILFNLNKFMAFETRDPFLIRQERENPTLTDWDRFAHREYIRLSMEEDVEDASNGS
;
A
#
# COMPACT_ATOMS: atom_id res chain seq x y z
N MET A 1 10.24 15.11 -16.33
CA MET A 1 9.83 14.09 -15.33
C MET A 1 11.10 13.39 -14.87
N GLU A 2 11.91 14.13 -14.11
CA GLU A 2 13.05 13.65 -13.34
C GLU A 2 12.75 14.17 -11.94
N CYS A 3 12.05 13.41 -11.10
CA CYS A 3 11.63 13.94 -9.78
C CYS A 3 11.67 12.93 -8.64
N MET A 4 11.92 11.66 -8.93
CA MET A 4 12.23 10.67 -7.91
C MET A 4 13.45 9.94 -8.44
N ALA A 5 14.53 9.84 -7.67
CA ALA A 5 15.76 9.16 -8.05
C ALA A 5 15.55 7.63 -8.12
N GLN A 6 14.55 7.21 -8.88
CA GLN A 6 14.03 5.86 -9.00
C GLN A 6 14.22 5.41 -10.44
N GLU A 7 14.61 4.16 -10.60
CA GLU A 7 14.73 3.55 -11.92
C GLU A 7 13.37 3.53 -12.61
N ALA A 8 13.37 3.85 -13.90
CA ALA A 8 12.17 3.76 -14.71
C ALA A 8 11.77 2.29 -14.86
N VAL A 9 10.51 1.98 -14.54
CA VAL A 9 9.92 0.66 -14.77
C VAL A 9 9.50 0.56 -16.24
N LEU A 10 9.69 -0.61 -16.85
CA LEU A 10 9.26 -0.85 -18.22
C LEU A 10 7.73 -0.84 -18.31
N PHE A 11 7.20 -0.39 -19.44
CA PHE A 11 5.76 -0.35 -19.64
C PHE A 11 5.16 -1.76 -19.60
N GLU A 12 5.88 -2.75 -20.13
CA GLU A 12 5.47 -4.14 -20.16
C GLU A 12 5.25 -4.71 -18.75
N ASP A 13 6.11 -4.37 -17.80
CA ASP A 13 5.98 -4.79 -16.40
C ASP A 13 4.76 -4.13 -15.74
N ILE A 14 4.54 -2.83 -16.00
CA ILE A 14 3.38 -2.10 -15.52
C ILE A 14 2.08 -2.65 -16.13
N LEU A 15 2.10 -3.00 -17.42
CA LEU A 15 0.95 -3.59 -18.10
C LEU A 15 0.60 -4.95 -17.49
N CYS A 16 1.59 -5.83 -17.28
CA CYS A 16 1.41 -7.10 -16.58
C CYS A 16 0.79 -6.88 -15.20
N GLN A 17 1.34 -5.95 -14.41
CA GLN A 17 0.80 -5.62 -13.08
C GLN A 17 -0.66 -5.14 -13.16
N ILE A 18 -1.02 -4.30 -14.13
CA ILE A 18 -2.40 -3.85 -14.32
C ILE A 18 -3.33 -5.02 -14.68
N ILE A 19 -2.91 -5.91 -15.59
CA ILE A 19 -3.70 -7.08 -15.98
C ILE A 19 -3.94 -8.00 -14.78
N ASP A 20 -2.91 -8.28 -13.97
CA ASP A 20 -3.03 -9.09 -12.76
C ASP A 20 -3.98 -8.46 -11.73
N MET A 21 -3.95 -7.13 -11.58
CA MET A 21 -4.82 -6.41 -10.64
C MET A 21 -6.28 -6.39 -11.09
N ILE A 22 -6.53 -6.34 -12.40
CA ILE A 22 -7.89 -6.28 -12.96
C ILE A 22 -8.48 -7.69 -13.12
N GLY A 23 -7.68 -8.67 -13.54
CA GLY A 23 -8.14 -10.00 -13.90
C GLY A 23 -9.25 -9.97 -14.96
N PRO A 24 -9.04 -9.32 -16.13
CA PRO A 24 -10.08 -9.18 -17.13
C PRO A 24 -10.49 -10.55 -17.71
N GLU A 25 -11.73 -10.67 -18.18
CA GLU A 25 -12.20 -11.91 -18.83
C GLU A 25 -11.39 -12.24 -20.10
N ASN A 26 -10.88 -11.21 -20.79
CA ASN A 26 -9.99 -11.35 -21.94
C ASN A 26 -8.78 -10.44 -21.75
N GLU A 27 -7.58 -11.01 -21.71
CA GLU A 27 -6.33 -10.28 -21.46
C GLU A 27 -5.95 -9.27 -22.57
N SER A 28 -6.59 -9.33 -23.74
CA SER A 28 -6.30 -8.40 -24.85
C SER A 28 -6.93 -7.02 -24.68
N TYR A 29 -7.91 -6.86 -23.78
CA TYR A 29 -8.56 -5.57 -23.52
C TYR A 29 -9.15 -5.50 -22.12
N ILE A 30 -9.31 -4.27 -21.61
CA ILE A 30 -9.95 -4.03 -20.32
C ILE A 30 -11.28 -3.32 -20.57
N THR A 31 -12.37 -3.89 -20.05
CA THR A 31 -13.69 -3.29 -20.10
C THR A 31 -14.04 -2.56 -18.80
N LEU A 32 -15.09 -1.74 -18.84
CA LEU A 32 -15.65 -1.14 -17.63
C LEU A 32 -16.19 -2.22 -16.66
N GLN A 33 -16.66 -3.35 -17.17
CA GLN A 33 -17.15 -4.44 -16.32
C GLN A 33 -16.00 -5.05 -15.51
N ASP A 34 -14.83 -5.26 -16.13
CA ASP A 34 -13.63 -5.75 -15.45
C ASP A 34 -13.20 -4.77 -14.34
N LEU A 35 -13.17 -3.47 -14.66
CA LEU A 35 -12.84 -2.42 -13.68
C LEU A 35 -13.85 -2.31 -12.53
N LYS A 36 -15.13 -2.65 -12.75
CA LYS A 36 -16.12 -2.68 -11.67
C LYS A 36 -16.04 -3.96 -10.85
N GLY A 37 -15.55 -5.05 -11.43
CA GLY A 37 -15.38 -6.34 -10.77
C GLY A 37 -14.16 -6.40 -9.86
N SER A 38 -13.08 -5.67 -10.20
CA SER A 38 -11.86 -5.66 -9.39
C SER A 38 -11.94 -4.70 -8.20
N LYS A 39 -11.50 -5.19 -7.03
CA LYS A 39 -11.32 -4.37 -5.82
C LYS A 39 -10.08 -3.47 -5.90
N LEU A 40 -9.22 -3.66 -6.91
CA LEU A 40 -7.94 -2.98 -7.07
C LEU A 40 -7.97 -1.89 -8.16
N SER A 41 -9.10 -1.65 -8.81
CA SER A 41 -9.19 -0.67 -9.90
C SER A 41 -8.84 0.77 -9.48
N GLY A 42 -9.08 1.12 -8.20
CA GLY A 42 -8.60 2.39 -7.64
C GLY A 42 -7.08 2.54 -7.70
N ASN A 43 -6.33 1.44 -7.51
CA ASN A 43 -4.88 1.45 -7.61
C ASN A 43 -4.42 1.55 -9.06
N VAL A 44 -5.09 0.86 -10.00
CA VAL A 44 -4.81 0.98 -11.45
C VAL A 44 -4.95 2.42 -11.94
N PHE A 45 -5.97 3.13 -11.49
CA PHE A 45 -6.11 4.56 -11.79
C PHE A 45 -4.96 5.40 -11.23
N ASN A 46 -4.46 5.07 -10.04
CA ASN A 46 -3.30 5.76 -9.48
C ASN A 46 -2.03 5.51 -10.31
N ILE A 47 -1.81 4.27 -10.80
CA ILE A 47 -0.70 3.93 -11.71
C ILE A 47 -0.74 4.83 -12.95
N LEU A 48 -1.92 5.00 -13.56
CA LEU A 48 -2.06 5.72 -14.83
C LEU A 48 -1.94 7.24 -14.70
N PHE A 49 -2.44 7.84 -13.62
CA PHE A 49 -2.56 9.31 -13.54
C PHE A 49 -2.44 9.93 -12.14
N ASN A 50 -2.14 9.18 -11.09
CA ASN A 50 -1.89 9.75 -9.76
C ASN A 50 -0.58 9.21 -9.16
N LEU A 51 0.52 9.80 -9.62
CA LEU A 51 1.87 9.40 -9.21
C LEU A 51 2.04 9.40 -7.69
N ASN A 52 1.54 10.42 -6.98
CA ASN A 52 1.69 10.50 -5.52
C ASN A 52 1.04 9.30 -4.80
N LYS A 53 -0.16 8.90 -5.20
CA LYS A 53 -0.85 7.75 -4.61
C LYS A 53 -0.25 6.42 -5.06
N PHE A 54 0.22 6.34 -6.31
CA PHE A 54 0.95 5.17 -6.80
C PHE A 54 2.23 4.95 -5.99
N MET A 55 3.02 6.01 -5.77
CA MET A 55 4.24 5.93 -4.98
C MET A 55 3.98 5.54 -3.54
N ALA A 56 2.97 6.13 -2.90
CA ALA A 56 2.59 5.74 -1.54
C ALA A 56 2.14 4.27 -1.46
N PHE A 57 1.63 3.69 -2.55
CA PHE A 57 1.28 2.27 -2.63
C PHE A 57 2.51 1.38 -2.84
N GLU A 58 3.41 1.74 -3.76
CA GLU A 58 4.63 0.99 -4.06
C GLU A 58 5.65 1.00 -2.92
N THR A 59 5.72 2.09 -2.15
CA THR A 59 6.63 2.20 -1.00
C THR A 59 6.03 1.73 0.32
N ARG A 60 4.88 1.05 0.29
CA ARG A 60 4.28 0.46 1.49
C ARG A 60 5.25 -0.53 2.13
N ASP A 61 5.39 -0.40 3.44
CA ASP A 61 6.24 -1.30 4.22
C ASP A 61 5.76 -2.76 4.08
N PRO A 62 6.62 -3.67 3.55
CA PRO A 62 6.30 -5.09 3.43
C PRO A 62 5.92 -5.75 4.77
N PHE A 63 6.44 -5.26 5.89
CA PHE A 63 6.09 -5.74 7.22
C PHE A 63 4.63 -5.44 7.57
N LEU A 64 4.18 -4.20 7.29
CA LEU A 64 2.79 -3.80 7.51
C LEU A 64 1.83 -4.59 6.62
N ILE A 65 2.20 -4.85 5.36
CA ILE A 65 1.38 -5.67 4.44
C ILE A 65 1.21 -7.10 4.96
N ARG A 66 2.28 -7.71 5.51
CA ARG A 66 2.20 -9.06 6.09
C ARG A 66 1.30 -9.09 7.31
N GLN A 67 1.45 -8.11 8.21
CA GLN A 67 0.61 -7.98 9.40
C GLN A 67 -0.87 -7.78 9.05
N GLU A 68 -1.17 -7.03 7.99
CA GLU A 68 -2.52 -6.90 7.43
C GLU A 68 -3.11 -8.24 6.99
N ARG A 69 -2.33 -9.04 6.27
CA ARG A 69 -2.74 -10.35 5.75
C ARG A 69 -2.89 -11.42 6.82
N GLU A 70 -2.06 -11.40 7.85
CA GLU A 70 -2.09 -12.37 8.95
C GLU A 70 -3.33 -12.24 9.84
N ASN A 71 -3.85 -11.01 9.99
CA ASN A 71 -5.01 -10.73 10.83
C ASN A 71 -6.09 -9.96 10.07
N PRO A 72 -6.76 -10.57 9.07
CA PRO A 72 -7.69 -9.87 8.18
C PRO A 72 -8.96 -9.35 8.86
N THR A 73 -9.25 -9.78 10.09
CA THR A 73 -10.39 -9.32 10.88
C THR A 73 -10.15 -7.99 11.58
N LEU A 74 -8.90 -7.54 11.68
CA LEU A 74 -8.57 -6.23 12.26
C LEU A 74 -8.83 -5.13 11.24
N THR A 75 -9.55 -4.10 11.67
CA THR A 75 -9.78 -2.90 10.88
C THR A 75 -8.51 -2.05 10.81
N ASP A 76 -8.48 -1.10 9.88
CA ASP A 76 -7.37 -0.13 9.79
C ASP A 76 -7.23 0.68 11.09
N TRP A 77 -8.35 0.96 11.76
CA TRP A 77 -8.35 1.64 13.06
C TRP A 77 -7.71 0.79 14.16
N ASP A 78 -8.02 -0.51 14.21
CA ASP A 78 -7.43 -1.42 15.21
C ASP A 78 -5.90 -1.49 15.05
N ARG A 79 -5.42 -1.52 13.80
CA ARG A 79 -3.98 -1.53 13.49
C ARG A 79 -3.31 -0.22 13.88
N PHE A 80 -3.93 0.91 13.54
CA PHE A 80 -3.44 2.23 13.92
C PHE A 80 -3.37 2.37 15.44
N ALA A 81 -4.45 2.06 16.15
CA ALA A 81 -4.52 2.16 17.61
C ALA A 81 -3.47 1.27 18.30
N HIS A 82 -3.26 0.05 17.80
CA HIS A 82 -2.22 -0.84 18.33
C HIS A 82 -0.81 -0.28 18.13
N ARG A 83 -0.50 0.24 16.93
CA ARG A 83 0.81 0.85 16.64
C ARG A 83 1.07 2.08 17.51
N GLU A 84 0.07 2.96 17.65
CA GLU A 84 0.18 4.15 18.49
C GLU A 84 0.31 3.82 19.97
N TYR A 85 -0.40 2.79 20.44
CA TYR A 85 -0.26 2.31 21.81
C TYR A 85 1.18 1.86 22.12
N ILE A 86 1.78 1.04 21.24
CA ILE A 86 3.17 0.59 21.41
C ILE A 86 4.14 1.78 21.39
N ARG A 87 3.95 2.72 20.45
CA ARG A 87 4.80 3.92 20.36
C ARG A 87 4.74 4.75 21.64
N LEU A 88 3.53 5.02 22.14
CA LEU A 88 3.32 5.80 23.37
C LEU A 88 3.85 5.07 24.62
N SER A 89 3.66 3.76 24.73
CA SER A 89 4.18 2.99 25.88
C SER A 89 5.71 2.97 25.92
N MET A 90 6.37 3.01 24.75
CA MET A 90 7.83 3.13 24.68
C MET A 90 8.35 4.53 25.06
N GLU A 91 7.52 5.57 24.91
CA GLU A 91 7.87 6.95 25.30
C GLU A 91 7.79 7.11 26.83
N GLU A 92 6.84 6.45 27.51
CA GLU A 92 6.73 6.44 28.98
C GLU A 92 7.94 5.75 29.66
N ASP A 93 8.41 4.61 29.13
CA ASP A 93 9.57 3.89 29.68
C ASP A 93 10.88 4.70 29.64
N VAL A 94 11.04 5.61 28.66
CA VAL A 94 12.23 6.47 28.51
C VAL A 94 12.16 7.67 29.47
N GLU A 95 10.97 8.22 29.71
CA GLU A 95 10.77 9.30 30.70
C GLU A 95 11.00 8.78 32.13
N ASP A 96 10.56 7.56 32.45
CA ASP A 96 10.82 6.94 33.77
C ASP A 96 12.29 6.56 33.96
N ALA A 97 13.00 6.13 32.91
CA ALA A 97 14.43 5.86 32.98
C ALA A 97 15.29 7.14 33.11
N SER A 98 14.81 8.28 32.63
CA SER A 98 15.54 9.56 32.67
C SER A 98 15.22 10.41 33.91
N ASN A 99 14.04 10.25 34.52
CA ASN A 99 13.70 10.85 35.83
C ASN A 99 14.17 10.02 37.04
N GLY A 100 14.76 8.83 36.82
CA GLY A 100 15.29 7.95 37.86
C GLY A 100 16.80 8.08 38.15
N SER A 101 17.49 9.10 37.60
CA SER A 101 18.92 9.37 37.85
C SER A 101 19.17 10.60 38.73
#